data_AF-A0A376KVN3-F1
#
_entry.id   AF-A0A376KVN3-F1
#
_cell.length_a   1.000
_cell.length_b   1.000
_cell.length_c   1.000
_cell.angle_alpha   90.00
_cell.angle_beta   90.00
_cell.angle_gamma   90.00
#
_symmetry.space_group_name_H-M   'P 1'
#
loop_
_entity.id
_entity.type
_entity.pdbx_description
1 polymer ?
#
loop_
_entity_poly.entity_id
_entity_poly.type
_entity_poly.pdbx_seq_one_letter_code
_entity_poly.pdbx_strand_id
1 'polypeptide(L)' 'MSEWGATTTLTFSTVPEDASDKTVSVASSSPDIATVTLSGMVATVKGVKAGSTSIVGMTAGGAQVAVAGITVNGD' A
#
# COMPACT_ATOMS: atom_id res chain seq x y z
N MET A 1 11.84 -21.68 -5.91
CA MET A 1 12.41 -20.41 -5.37
C MET A 1 11.22 -19.54 -5.09
N SER A 2 10.75 -19.53 -3.84
CA SER A 2 9.45 -18.97 -3.49
C SER A 2 9.63 -17.53 -3.00
N GLU A 3 9.36 -16.56 -3.85
CA GLU A 3 9.36 -15.15 -3.46
C GLU A 3 8.03 -14.79 -2.80
N TRP A 4 7.85 -15.22 -1.54
CA TRP A 4 6.97 -14.49 -0.63
C TRP A 4 7.70 -13.20 -0.25
N GLY A 5 7.65 -12.21 -1.14
CA GLY A 5 8.50 -11.03 -1.03
C GLY A 5 8.10 -9.84 -1.87
N ALA A 6 6.95 -9.89 -2.56
CA ALA A 6 6.45 -8.77 -3.35
C ALA A 6 6.30 -7.54 -2.44
N THR A 7 7.29 -6.67 -2.52
CA THR A 7 7.34 -5.43 -1.76
C THR A 7 7.09 -4.32 -2.75
N THR A 8 5.97 -3.63 -2.63
CA THR A 8 5.66 -2.48 -3.47
C THR A 8 5.68 -1.22 -2.64
N THR A 9 6.40 -0.23 -3.13
CA THR A 9 6.45 1.11 -2.54
C THR A 9 5.64 2.05 -3.40
N LEU A 10 4.62 2.64 -2.82
CA LEU A 10 3.76 3.65 -3.43
C LEU A 10 4.18 5.00 -2.87
N THR A 11 4.72 5.85 -3.71
CA THR A 11 5.07 7.23 -3.35
C THR A 11 3.91 8.13 -3.75
N PHE A 12 3.29 8.77 -2.77
CA PHE A 12 2.26 9.77 -2.99
C PHE A 12 2.93 11.14 -3.08
N SER A 13 2.60 11.90 -4.13
CA SER A 13 2.96 13.31 -4.25
C SER A 13 1.70 14.16 -4.09
N THR A 14 1.76 15.17 -3.23
CA THR A 14 0.71 16.18 -3.10
C THR A 14 1.01 17.31 -4.06
N VAL A 15 0.03 17.70 -4.88
CA VAL A 15 0.13 18.88 -5.75
C VAL A 15 -1.04 19.82 -5.40
N PRO A 16 -0.77 21.09 -5.04
CA PRO A 16 0.56 21.69 -4.90
C PRO A 16 1.37 21.03 -3.77
N GLU A 17 2.70 21.05 -3.90
CA GLU A 17 3.64 20.53 -2.88
C GLU A 17 3.40 21.13 -1.48
N ASP A 18 2.78 22.30 -1.44
CA ASP A 18 2.32 23.05 -0.27
C ASP A 18 0.93 22.64 0.22
N ALA A 19 0.48 21.42 -0.07
CA ALA A 19 -0.71 20.89 0.58
C ALA A 19 -0.46 20.89 2.10
N SER A 20 -1.25 21.67 2.86
CA SER A 20 -1.20 21.65 4.33
C SER A 20 -1.59 20.27 4.87
N ASP A 21 -2.49 19.58 4.17
CA ASP A 21 -2.93 18.23 4.46
C ASP A 21 -2.18 17.19 3.62
N LYS A 22 -1.03 16.75 4.13
CA LYS A 22 -0.24 15.63 3.56
C LYS A 22 -0.62 14.28 4.16
N THR A 23 -1.89 14.12 4.54
CA THR A 23 -2.38 12.89 5.15
C THR A 23 -2.55 11.84 4.05
N VAL A 24 -2.04 10.64 4.29
CA VAL A 24 -2.35 9.48 3.44
C VAL A 24 -2.83 8.39 4.38
N SER A 25 -3.74 7.55 3.92
CA SER A 25 -4.24 6.42 4.68
C SER A 25 -4.19 5.19 3.79
N VAL A 26 -3.66 4.11 4.32
CA VAL A 26 -3.57 2.83 3.61
C VAL A 26 -4.08 1.74 4.53
N ALA A 27 -4.84 0.83 3.95
CA ALA A 27 -5.42 -0.30 4.65
C ALA A 27 -5.14 -1.57 3.84
N SER A 28 -4.69 -2.61 4.53
CA SER A 28 -4.62 -3.95 3.95
C SER A 28 -5.90 -4.70 4.26
N SER A 29 -6.47 -5.37 3.25
CA SER A 29 -7.63 -6.24 3.45
C SER A 29 -7.26 -7.51 4.24
N SER A 30 -5.99 -7.95 4.17
CA SER A 30 -5.50 -9.17 4.82
C SER A 30 -4.06 -9.00 5.32
N PRO A 31 -3.84 -8.50 6.56
CA PRO A 31 -2.51 -8.30 7.13
C PRO A 31 -1.70 -9.60 7.30
N ASP A 32 -2.36 -10.76 7.43
CA ASP A 32 -1.70 -12.08 7.47
C ASP A 32 -1.06 -12.47 6.13
N ILE A 33 -1.55 -11.93 5.02
CA ILE A 33 -1.07 -12.19 3.65
C ILE A 33 -0.12 -11.10 3.20
N ALA A 34 -0.49 -9.83 3.39
CA ALA A 34 0.36 -8.68 3.12
C ALA A 34 0.15 -7.57 4.15
N THR A 35 1.25 -7.07 4.69
CA THR A 35 1.26 -5.90 5.57
C THR A 35 1.50 -4.64 4.76
N VAL A 36 0.89 -3.54 5.18
CA VAL A 36 1.16 -2.21 4.62
C VAL A 36 1.59 -1.28 5.74
N THR A 37 2.68 -0.58 5.51
CA THR A 37 3.24 0.41 6.42
C THR A 37 3.28 1.74 5.71
N LEU A 38 2.61 2.74 6.28
CA LEU A 38 2.71 4.11 5.81
C LEU A 38 3.81 4.84 6.57
N SER A 39 4.70 5.52 5.86
CA SER A 39 5.70 6.41 6.42
C SER A 39 5.65 7.74 5.69
N GLY A 40 4.97 8.72 6.31
CA GLY A 40 4.70 10.02 5.70
C GLY A 40 3.84 9.87 4.44
N MET A 41 4.45 10.12 3.28
CA MET A 41 3.78 10.02 1.96
C MET A 41 4.19 8.77 1.18
N VAL A 42 4.91 7.83 1.80
CA VAL A 42 5.34 6.58 1.17
C VAL A 42 4.61 5.43 1.85
N ALA A 43 3.87 4.63 1.08
CA ALA A 43 3.28 3.39 1.55
C ALA A 43 4.10 2.20 1.05
N THR A 44 4.62 1.41 1.99
CA THR A 44 5.35 0.19 1.70
C THR A 44 4.46 -1.00 2.01
N VAL A 45 4.12 -1.77 0.99
CA VAL A 45 3.36 -3.02 1.10
C VAL A 45 4.34 -4.17 1.03
N LYS A 46 4.20 -5.17 1.89
CA LYS A 46 5.04 -6.37 1.92
C LYS A 46 4.18 -7.63 1.99
N GLY A 47 4.34 -8.53 1.03
CA GLY A 47 3.79 -9.89 1.11
C GLY A 47 4.48 -10.73 2.18
N VAL A 48 3.69 -11.35 3.06
CA VAL A 48 4.14 -12.21 4.18
C VAL A 48 3.80 -13.68 3.92
N LYS A 49 2.65 -13.96 3.29
CA LYS A 49 2.16 -15.33 3.09
C LYS A 49 1.56 -15.48 1.69
N ALA A 50 1.65 -16.68 1.13
CA ALA A 50 0.98 -17.05 -0.11
C ALA A 50 -0.54 -16.82 -0.02
N GLY A 51 -1.08 -16.11 -1.01
CA GLY A 51 -2.48 -15.72 -1.06
C GLY A 51 -2.67 -14.45 -1.89
N SER A 52 -3.91 -14.18 -2.28
CA SER A 52 -4.29 -12.93 -2.93
C SER A 52 -4.90 -11.99 -1.90
N THR A 53 -4.48 -10.73 -1.91
CA THR A 53 -5.02 -9.68 -1.06
C THR A 53 -5.04 -8.36 -1.82
N SER A 54 -5.76 -7.38 -1.28
CA SER A 54 -5.88 -6.04 -1.85
C SER A 54 -5.50 -5.01 -0.82
N ILE A 55 -4.70 -4.04 -1.23
CA ILE A 55 -4.38 -2.86 -0.44
C ILE A 55 -5.17 -1.69 -1.00
N VAL A 56 -5.84 -0.94 -0.13
CA VAL A 56 -6.55 0.27 -0.48
C VAL A 56 -5.80 1.45 0.12
N GLY A 57 -5.35 2.35 -0.74
CA GLY A 57 -4.76 3.63 -0.37
C GLY A 57 -5.69 4.79 -0.70
N MET A 58 -5.77 5.76 0.19
CA MET A 58 -6.58 6.97 0.06
C MET A 58 -5.75 8.19 0.49
N THR A 59 -5.77 9.25 -0.32
CA THR A 59 -5.12 10.52 0.03
C THR A 59 -6.00 11.39 0.91
N ALA A 60 -5.40 12.35 1.61
CA ALA A 60 -6.10 13.38 2.38
C ALA A 60 -7.20 14.01 1.53
N GLY A 61 -8.39 14.13 2.11
CA GLY A 61 -9.57 14.67 1.44
C GLY A 61 -10.29 13.71 0.50
N GLY A 62 -9.86 12.44 0.38
CA GLY A 62 -10.54 11.44 -0.46
C GLY A 62 -10.43 11.70 -1.97
N ALA A 63 -9.55 12.63 -2.37
CA ALA A 63 -9.39 13.05 -3.77
C ALA A 63 -8.86 11.92 -4.67
N GLN A 64 -8.03 11.02 -4.12
CA GLN A 64 -7.47 9.91 -4.86
C GLN A 64 -7.57 8.64 -4.04
N VAL A 65 -8.09 7.58 -4.67
CA VAL A 65 -8.17 6.24 -4.12
C VAL A 65 -7.41 5.31 -5.07
N ALA A 66 -6.42 4.61 -4.55
CA ALA A 66 -5.63 3.62 -5.28
C ALA A 66 -5.89 2.24 -4.67
N VAL A 67 -6.16 1.25 -5.52
CA VAL A 67 -6.29 -0.15 -5.08
C VAL A 67 -5.14 -0.93 -5.72
N ALA A 68 -4.30 -1.54 -4.89
CA ALA A 68 -3.21 -2.40 -5.33
C ALA A 68 -3.56 -3.85 -5.01
N GLY A 69 -3.82 -4.64 -6.06
CA GLY A 69 -3.99 -6.08 -5.95
C GLY A 69 -2.64 -6.76 -5.78
N ILE A 70 -2.41 -7.41 -4.63
CA ILE A 70 -1.19 -8.13 -4.33
C ILE A 70 -1.48 -9.62 -4.40
N THR A 71 -0.79 -10.29 -5.30
CA THR A 71 -0.84 -11.76 -5.40
C THR A 71 0.49 -12.31 -4.95
N VAL A 72 0.48 -12.99 -3.80
CA VAL A 72 1.65 -13.68 -3.27
C VAL A 72 1.54 -15.14 -3.69
N ASN A 73 2.35 -15.55 -4.66
CA ASN A 73 2.39 -16.94 -5.07
C ASN A 73 3.28 -17.71 -4.10
N GLY A 74 2.71 -18.76 -3.49
CA GLY A 74 3.49 -19.76 -2.75
C GLY A 74 3.84 -20.90 -3.69
N ASP A 75 5.11 -21.28 -3.68
CA ASP A 75 5.59 -22.51 -4.29
C ASP A 75 5.08 -23.72 -3.50
#